data_AF-W2SGL2-F1
#
_entry.id   AF-W2SGL2-F1
#
_cell.length_a   1.000
_cell.length_b   1.000
_cell.length_c   1.000
_cell.angle_alpha   90.00
_cell.angle_beta   90.00
_cell.angle_gamma   90.00
#
_symmetry.space_group_name_H-M   'P 1'
#
loop_
_entity.id
_entity.type
_entity.pdbx_description
1 polymer ?
#
loop_
_entity_poly.entity_id
_entity_poly.type
_entity_poly.pdbx_seq_one_letter_code
_entity_poly.pdbx_strand_id
1 'polypeptide(L)'
;MVSPFRIGKTVNARRLSVNDSFRDVENNIRRAVAKLNDLWDQIHMSESARVARVGVAFGHIVKLLNDMVESEEGMVVSVAADIENGLKRIEKIRSQLGMEPWENKNAPPGSVELLKSVDNELNKLKPLYEARRCEQAELIEQVYQLSLRIGIEDDNATRRDDNDLLPAEKIRALEARRLRFEDILQKRVRQAEKWQKSMQKFAKVLGNNIDSHDENLQVILNVDVTKEEVCLSENMMNSIEGYYSQVT
;
A
#
# COMPACT_ATOMS: atom_id res chain seq x y z
N MET A 1 -46.55 38.90 30.49
CA MET A 1 -46.42 38.04 29.29
C MET A 1 -44.99 38.14 28.81
N VAL A 2 -44.25 37.03 28.88
CA VAL A 2 -42.81 36.98 28.61
C VAL A 2 -42.59 36.58 27.15
N SER A 3 -41.80 37.38 26.43
CA SER A 3 -41.40 37.15 25.04
C SER A 3 -40.54 35.87 24.93
N PRO A 4 -40.83 34.93 23.99
CA PRO A 4 -40.18 33.61 23.99
C PRO A 4 -38.88 33.54 23.18
N PHE A 5 -38.36 34.62 22.61
CA PHE A 5 -37.11 34.55 21.82
C PHE A 5 -35.92 35.12 22.58
N ARG A 6 -35.38 34.33 23.52
CA ARG A 6 -34.00 34.50 23.99
C ARG A 6 -33.06 34.13 22.84
N ILE A 7 -32.48 35.17 22.25
CA ILE A 7 -31.29 35.09 21.40
C ILE A 7 -30.16 34.54 22.27
N GLY A 8 -29.69 33.32 21.97
CA GLY A 8 -28.60 32.70 22.70
C GLY A 8 -27.98 31.55 21.91
N LYS A 9 -26.70 31.73 21.54
CA LYS A 9 -25.77 30.81 20.85
C LYS A 9 -25.84 30.82 19.32
N THR A 10 -25.05 31.73 18.74
CA THR A 10 -24.33 31.60 17.46
C THR A 10 -24.98 30.71 16.41
N VAL A 11 -25.93 31.29 15.66
CA VAL A 11 -26.41 30.67 14.42
C VAL A 11 -25.24 30.64 13.43
N ASN A 12 -24.74 29.46 13.15
CA ASN A 12 -23.62 29.22 12.23
C ASN A 12 -23.97 29.83 10.85
N ALA A 13 -23.14 30.75 10.32
CA ALA A 13 -23.47 31.55 9.13
C ALA A 13 -23.84 30.71 7.89
N ARG A 14 -23.35 29.46 7.78
CA ARG A 14 -23.77 28.51 6.74
C ARG A 14 -25.24 28.10 6.85
N ARG A 15 -25.77 27.96 8.07
CA ARG A 15 -27.18 27.64 8.31
C ARG A 15 -28.11 28.81 7.98
N LEU A 16 -27.63 30.05 8.14
CA LEU A 16 -28.35 31.25 7.69
C LEU A 16 -28.49 31.27 6.16
N SER A 17 -27.39 31.00 5.43
CA SER A 17 -27.43 30.94 3.95
C SER A 17 -28.40 29.90 3.41
N VAL A 18 -28.47 28.71 4.02
CA VAL A 18 -29.42 27.66 3.63
C VAL A 18 -30.86 28.07 3.97
N ASN A 19 -31.08 28.72 5.11
CA ASN A 19 -32.39 29.21 5.51
C ASN A 19 -32.89 30.36 4.62
N ASP A 20 -32.00 31.22 4.13
CA ASP A 20 -32.33 32.27 3.18
C ASP A 20 -32.70 31.68 1.82
N SER A 21 -31.96 30.66 1.34
CA SER A 21 -32.33 29.91 0.14
C SER A 21 -33.67 29.16 0.28
N PHE A 22 -33.99 28.65 1.47
CA PHE A 22 -35.29 28.03 1.74
C PHE A 22 -36.43 29.04 1.61
N ARG A 23 -36.25 30.26 2.13
CA ARG A 23 -37.22 31.35 1.98
C ARG A 23 -37.44 31.74 0.52
N ASP A 24 -36.39 31.72 -0.29
CA ASP A 24 -36.51 31.98 -1.74
C ASP A 24 -37.32 30.89 -2.45
N VAL A 25 -37.10 29.62 -2.11
CA VAL A 25 -37.88 28.49 -2.64
C VAL A 25 -39.35 28.61 -2.22
N GLU A 26 -39.62 28.93 -0.96
CA GLU A 26 -40.99 29.13 -0.47
C GLU A 26 -41.69 30.27 -1.20
N ASN A 27 -41.02 31.41 -1.39
CA ASN A 27 -41.55 32.55 -2.13
C ASN A 27 -41.81 32.21 -3.61
N ASN A 28 -40.96 31.38 -4.23
CA ASN A 28 -41.17 30.90 -5.59
C ASN A 28 -42.40 29.99 -5.70
N ILE A 29 -42.55 29.05 -4.77
CA ILE A 29 -43.73 28.17 -4.71
C ILE A 29 -45.00 29.00 -4.54
N ARG A 30 -45.01 29.97 -3.61
CA ARG A 30 -46.16 30.85 -3.37
C ARG A 30 -46.53 31.66 -4.63
N ARG A 31 -45.55 32.24 -5.32
CA ARG A 31 -45.78 32.97 -6.58
C ARG A 31 -46.30 32.06 -7.69
N ALA A 32 -45.78 30.85 -7.80
CA ALA A 32 -46.24 29.88 -8.80
C ALA A 32 -47.69 29.45 -8.56
N VAL A 33 -48.06 29.18 -7.30
CA VAL A 33 -49.44 28.83 -6.93
C VAL A 33 -50.41 29.99 -7.18
N ALA A 34 -50.03 31.23 -6.83
CA ALA A 34 -50.86 32.41 -7.13
C ALA A 34 -51.12 32.55 -8.64
N LYS A 35 -50.07 32.42 -9.46
CA LYS A 35 -50.21 32.47 -10.92
C LYS A 35 -51.06 31.32 -11.48
N LEU A 36 -50.96 30.12 -10.92
CA LEU A 36 -51.80 28.98 -11.30
C LEU A 36 -53.27 29.25 -10.98
N ASN A 37 -53.57 29.87 -9.83
CA ASN A 37 -54.93 30.28 -9.49
C ASN A 37 -55.48 31.30 -10.48
N ASP A 38 -54.70 32.34 -10.83
CA ASP A 38 -55.11 33.33 -11.84
C ASP A 38 -55.42 32.69 -13.20
N LEU A 39 -54.65 31.67 -13.60
CA LEU A 39 -54.87 30.92 -14.84
C LEU A 39 -56.11 30.00 -14.76
N TRP A 40 -56.35 29.38 -13.60
CA TRP A 40 -57.52 28.53 -13.38
C TRP A 40 -58.82 29.32 -13.29
N ASP A 41 -58.75 30.57 -12.79
CA ASP A 41 -59.87 31.51 -12.76
C ASP A 41 -60.29 31.92 -14.18
N GLN A 42 -59.33 32.14 -15.09
CA GLN A 42 -59.61 32.49 -16.49
C GLN A 42 -60.41 31.42 -17.25
N ILE A 43 -60.32 30.16 -16.83
CA ILE A 43 -61.01 29.03 -17.47
C ILE A 43 -62.13 28.46 -16.60
N HIS A 44 -62.51 29.15 -15.50
CA HIS A 44 -63.52 28.71 -14.54
C HIS A 44 -63.34 27.25 -14.07
N MET A 45 -62.10 26.85 -13.78
CA MET A 45 -61.82 25.49 -13.31
C MET A 45 -62.44 25.23 -11.93
N SER A 46 -63.08 24.06 -11.74
CA SER A 46 -63.66 23.66 -10.47
C SER A 46 -62.60 23.46 -9.38
N GLU A 47 -62.98 23.73 -8.13
CA GLU A 47 -62.08 23.60 -6.98
C GLU A 47 -61.55 22.18 -6.82
N SER A 48 -62.38 21.16 -7.06
CA SER A 48 -61.95 19.76 -7.01
C SER A 48 -60.81 19.44 -7.99
N ALA A 49 -60.85 20.01 -9.20
CA ALA A 49 -59.81 19.84 -10.20
C ALA A 49 -58.52 20.62 -9.84
N ARG A 50 -58.66 21.81 -9.23
CA ARG A 50 -57.53 22.59 -8.71
C ARG A 50 -56.81 21.83 -7.61
N VAL A 51 -57.55 21.37 -6.59
CA VAL A 51 -57.00 20.59 -5.47
C VAL A 51 -56.30 19.33 -5.96
N ALA A 52 -56.88 18.60 -6.92
CA ALA A 52 -56.23 17.41 -7.50
C ALA A 52 -54.90 17.75 -8.19
N ARG A 53 -54.86 18.82 -9.00
CA ARG A 53 -53.63 19.27 -9.70
C ARG A 53 -52.56 19.76 -8.74
N VAL A 54 -52.95 20.52 -7.72
CA VAL A 54 -52.07 20.97 -6.64
C VAL A 54 -51.52 19.77 -5.86
N GLY A 55 -52.38 18.80 -5.54
CA GLY A 55 -51.99 17.56 -4.85
C GLY A 55 -50.92 16.77 -5.61
N VAL A 56 -51.04 16.65 -6.94
CA VAL A 56 -49.99 16.02 -7.76
C VAL A 56 -48.67 16.79 -7.71
N ALA A 57 -48.73 18.12 -7.85
CA ALA A 57 -47.52 18.95 -7.80
C ALA A 57 -46.79 18.87 -6.45
N PHE A 58 -47.52 18.97 -5.34
CA PHE A 58 -46.94 18.79 -4.00
C PHE A 58 -46.47 17.36 -3.77
N GLY A 59 -47.15 16.36 -4.32
CA GLY A 59 -46.68 14.96 -4.30
C GLY A 59 -45.29 14.80 -4.93
N HIS A 60 -45.04 15.46 -6.06
CA HIS A 60 -43.71 15.47 -6.68
C HIS A 60 -42.65 16.18 -5.83
N ILE A 61 -43.00 17.31 -5.21
CA ILE A 61 -42.08 18.05 -4.33
C ILE A 61 -41.71 17.19 -3.11
N VAL A 62 -42.69 16.57 -2.45
CA VAL A 62 -42.46 15.69 -1.31
C VAL A 62 -41.56 14.52 -1.70
N LYS A 63 -41.82 13.90 -2.86
CA LYS A 63 -40.96 12.81 -3.35
C LYS A 63 -39.52 13.28 -3.55
N LEU A 64 -39.30 14.41 -4.22
CA LEU A 64 -37.95 14.94 -4.44
C LEU A 64 -37.21 15.23 -3.12
N LEU A 65 -37.92 15.81 -2.14
CA LEU A 65 -37.34 16.10 -0.83
C LEU A 65 -36.96 14.81 -0.09
N ASN A 66 -37.80 13.78 -0.15
CA ASN A 66 -37.48 12.47 0.42
C ASN A 66 -36.27 11.84 -0.27
N ASP A 67 -36.23 11.84 -1.61
CA ASP A 67 -35.11 11.31 -2.39
C ASP A 67 -33.78 12.02 -2.02
N MET A 68 -33.82 13.35 -1.82
CA MET A 68 -32.66 14.12 -1.36
C MET A 68 -32.22 13.73 0.06
N VAL A 69 -33.16 13.59 0.99
CA VAL A 69 -32.84 13.20 2.38
C VAL A 69 -32.26 11.79 2.41
N GLU A 70 -32.87 10.83 1.73
CA GLU A 70 -32.38 9.44 1.65
C GLU A 70 -30.97 9.39 1.05
N SER A 71 -30.68 10.18 0.02
CA SER A 71 -29.35 10.27 -0.57
C SER A 71 -28.30 10.81 0.42
N GLU A 72 -28.63 11.85 1.17
CA GLU A 72 -27.73 12.44 2.17
C GLU A 72 -27.51 11.50 3.35
N GLU A 73 -28.56 10.81 3.81
CA GLU A 73 -28.46 9.77 4.84
C GLU A 73 -27.55 8.62 4.39
N GLY A 74 -27.72 8.15 3.14
CA GLY A 74 -26.85 7.13 2.55
C GLY A 74 -25.39 7.58 2.46
N MET A 75 -25.15 8.83 2.05
CA MET A 75 -23.80 9.41 2.02
C MET A 75 -23.18 9.44 3.42
N VAL A 76 -23.92 9.86 4.46
CA VAL A 76 -23.41 9.91 5.83
C VAL A 76 -23.00 8.52 6.32
N VAL A 77 -23.80 7.49 6.04
CA VAL A 77 -23.46 6.10 6.39
C VAL A 77 -22.20 5.63 5.65
N SER A 78 -22.09 5.93 4.35
CA SER A 78 -20.89 5.59 3.57
C SER A 78 -19.64 6.26 4.14
N VAL A 79 -19.70 7.57 4.41
CA VAL A 79 -18.57 8.32 4.99
C VAL A 79 -18.14 7.74 6.33
N ALA A 80 -19.08 7.34 7.18
CA ALA A 80 -18.75 6.71 8.46
C ALA A 80 -18.03 5.37 8.27
N ALA A 81 -18.49 4.53 7.34
CA ALA A 81 -17.85 3.26 7.02
C ALA A 81 -16.45 3.44 6.42
N ASP A 82 -16.28 4.41 5.51
CA ASP A 82 -15.00 4.72 4.89
C ASP A 82 -13.97 5.23 5.90
N ILE A 83 -14.40 6.07 6.85
CA ILE A 83 -13.57 6.52 7.97
C ILE A 83 -13.13 5.32 8.82
N GLU A 84 -14.06 4.44 9.20
CA GLU A 84 -13.74 3.27 10.04
C GLU A 84 -12.75 2.32 9.35
N ASN A 85 -12.98 2.01 8.08
CA ASN A 85 -12.10 1.16 7.28
C ASN A 85 -10.72 1.81 7.07
N GLY A 86 -10.70 3.11 6.79
CA GLY A 86 -9.47 3.87 6.62
C GLY A 86 -8.65 3.91 7.91
N LEU A 87 -9.28 4.12 9.06
CA LEU A 87 -8.62 4.08 10.38
C LEU A 87 -7.98 2.71 10.65
N LYS A 88 -8.72 1.61 10.46
CA LYS A 88 -8.20 0.24 10.59
C LYS A 88 -7.00 0.00 9.69
N ARG A 89 -7.05 0.50 8.45
CA ARG A 89 -5.95 0.38 7.49
C ARG A 89 -4.73 1.20 7.90
N ILE A 90 -4.91 2.42 8.39
CA ILE A 90 -3.82 3.26 8.92
C ILE A 90 -3.14 2.55 10.08
N GLU A 91 -3.91 2.04 11.04
CA GLU A 91 -3.38 1.33 12.21
C GLU A 91 -2.59 0.07 11.80
N LYS A 92 -3.12 -0.71 10.86
CA LYS A 92 -2.43 -1.88 10.30
C LYS A 92 -1.10 -1.48 9.64
N ILE A 93 -1.10 -0.50 8.76
CA ILE A 93 0.13 -0.09 8.04
C ILE A 93 1.16 0.50 9.01
N ARG A 94 0.73 1.35 9.95
CA ARG A 94 1.65 1.98 10.91
C ARG A 94 2.24 0.96 11.88
N SER A 95 1.45 0.00 12.37
CA SER A 95 1.97 -1.09 13.20
C SER A 95 2.98 -1.96 12.45
N GLN A 96 2.73 -2.28 11.18
CA GLN A 96 3.68 -3.01 10.32
C GLN A 96 4.97 -2.22 10.03
N LEU A 97 4.87 -0.90 9.91
CA LEU A 97 6.03 -0.01 9.76
C LEU A 97 6.74 0.30 11.09
N GLY A 98 6.21 -0.14 12.23
CA GLY A 98 6.76 0.17 13.56
C GLY A 98 6.61 1.64 13.95
N MET A 99 5.58 2.32 13.43
CA MET A 99 5.27 3.72 13.71
C MET A 99 4.25 3.85 14.83
N GLU A 100 4.30 4.97 15.56
CA GLU A 100 3.29 5.33 16.58
C GLU A 100 1.88 5.37 15.98
N PRO A 101 0.84 5.00 16.76
CA PRO A 101 -0.55 5.09 16.32
C PRO A 101 -0.92 6.48 15.80
N TRP A 102 -1.80 6.53 14.81
CA TRP A 102 -2.25 7.80 14.27
C TRP A 102 -3.36 8.39 15.15
N GLU A 103 -3.18 9.64 15.56
CA GLU A 103 -4.18 10.39 16.31
C GLU A 103 -4.66 11.59 15.51
N ASN A 104 -5.98 11.70 15.34
CA ASN A 104 -6.58 12.91 14.81
C ASN A 104 -6.79 13.93 15.94
N LYS A 105 -6.10 15.07 15.85
CA LYS A 105 -6.16 16.13 16.87
C LYS A 105 -7.24 17.18 16.61
N ASN A 106 -7.76 17.28 15.39
CA ASN A 106 -8.47 18.49 14.95
C ASN A 106 -9.84 18.23 14.31
N ALA A 107 -10.08 17.08 13.68
CA ALA A 107 -11.33 16.85 12.94
C ALA A 107 -12.37 16.14 13.81
N PRO A 108 -13.64 16.58 13.81
CA PRO A 108 -14.72 15.90 14.52
C PRO A 108 -14.96 14.47 14.01
N PRO A 109 -15.41 13.54 14.88
CA PRO A 109 -15.82 12.19 14.47
C PRO A 109 -16.91 12.23 13.39
N GLY A 110 -16.80 11.36 12.39
CA GLY A 110 -17.77 11.26 11.29
C GLY A 110 -17.78 12.46 10.33
N SER A 111 -16.88 13.43 10.47
CA SER A 111 -16.82 14.59 9.58
C SER A 111 -16.13 14.27 8.25
N VAL A 112 -16.53 14.98 7.19
CA VAL A 112 -15.82 14.94 5.89
C VAL A 112 -14.37 15.41 6.03
N GLU A 113 -14.07 16.26 7.01
CA GLU A 113 -12.70 16.69 7.33
C GLU A 113 -11.87 15.54 7.91
N LEU A 114 -12.47 14.67 8.73
CA LEU A 114 -11.83 13.44 9.22
C LEU A 114 -11.56 12.48 8.06
N LEU A 115 -12.52 12.27 7.15
CA LEU A 115 -12.31 11.44 5.96
C LEU A 115 -11.12 11.95 5.13
N LYS A 116 -11.07 13.25 4.83
CA LYS A 116 -9.93 13.85 4.12
C LYS A 116 -8.61 13.67 4.87
N SER A 117 -8.63 13.74 6.19
CA SER A 117 -7.44 13.55 7.01
C SER A 117 -6.95 12.10 6.96
N VAL A 118 -7.87 11.13 6.98
CA VAL A 118 -7.60 9.70 6.80
C VAL A 118 -7.01 9.43 5.42
N ASP A 119 -7.62 9.97 4.36
CA ASP A 119 -7.11 9.83 2.98
C ASP A 119 -5.71 10.40 2.82
N ASN A 120 -5.47 11.59 3.38
CA ASN A 120 -4.16 12.23 3.35
C ASN A 120 -3.10 11.39 4.07
N GLU A 121 -3.46 10.78 5.20
CA GLU A 121 -2.55 9.91 5.94
C GLU A 121 -2.25 8.62 5.17
N LEU A 122 -3.28 7.97 4.61
CA LEU A 122 -3.10 6.80 3.75
C LEU A 122 -2.21 7.10 2.53
N ASN A 123 -2.38 8.27 1.91
CA ASN A 123 -1.55 8.71 0.79
C ASN A 123 -0.08 8.94 1.19
N LYS A 124 0.21 9.32 2.44
CA LYS A 124 1.58 9.43 2.97
C LYS A 124 2.17 8.07 3.31
N LEU A 125 1.36 7.16 3.87
CA LEU A 125 1.81 5.84 4.28
C LEU A 125 2.07 4.91 3.10
N LYS A 126 1.30 5.04 2.01
CA LYS A 126 1.43 4.22 0.80
C LYS A 126 2.86 4.16 0.24
N PRO A 127 3.55 5.27 -0.06
CA PRO A 127 4.92 5.20 -0.59
C PRO A 127 5.91 4.61 0.42
N LEU A 128 5.75 4.85 1.72
CA LEU A 128 6.60 4.26 2.75
C LEU A 128 6.41 2.74 2.83
N TYR A 129 5.17 2.28 2.74
CA TYR A 129 4.82 0.87 2.71
C TYR A 129 5.41 0.18 1.48
N GLU A 130 5.24 0.78 0.31
CA GLU A 130 5.78 0.26 -0.96
C GLU A 130 7.31 0.21 -0.94
N ALA A 131 7.98 1.26 -0.46
CA ALA A 131 9.43 1.29 -0.30
C ALA A 131 9.91 0.16 0.61
N ARG A 132 9.29 0.00 1.80
CA ARG A 132 9.66 -1.07 2.74
C ARG A 132 9.41 -2.46 2.17
N ARG A 133 8.36 -2.63 1.36
CA ARG A 133 8.08 -3.89 0.67
C ARG A 133 9.15 -4.20 -0.38
N CYS A 134 9.60 -3.20 -1.15
CA CYS A 134 10.69 -3.36 -2.11
C CYS A 134 11.99 -3.74 -1.42
N GLU A 135 12.36 -3.06 -0.33
CA GLU A 135 13.55 -3.39 0.48
C GLU A 135 13.54 -4.85 0.96
N GLN A 136 12.38 -5.32 1.47
CA GLN A 136 12.24 -6.70 1.91
C GLN A 136 12.33 -7.69 0.76
N ALA A 137 11.74 -7.35 -0.40
CA ALA A 137 11.83 -8.18 -1.60
C ALA A 137 13.28 -8.31 -2.10
N GLU A 138 14.02 -7.20 -2.12
CA GLU A 138 15.44 -7.18 -2.49
C GLU A 138 16.30 -7.99 -1.52
N LEU A 139 16.04 -7.89 -0.21
CA LEU A 139 16.77 -8.68 0.79
C LEU A 139 16.53 -10.20 0.60
N ILE A 140 15.28 -10.60 0.34
CA ILE A 140 14.94 -12.00 0.07
C ILE A 140 15.66 -12.48 -1.20
N GLU A 141 15.64 -11.67 -2.26
CA GLU A 141 16.32 -12.00 -3.52
C GLU A 141 17.84 -12.13 -3.31
N GLN A 142 18.46 -11.21 -2.58
CA GLN A 142 19.90 -11.28 -2.25
C GLN A 142 20.25 -12.58 -1.51
N VAL A 143 19.44 -12.96 -0.51
CA VAL A 143 19.66 -14.21 0.23
C VAL A 143 19.52 -15.42 -0.68
N TYR A 144 18.53 -15.42 -1.58
CA TYR A 144 18.31 -16.47 -2.55
C TYR A 144 19.47 -16.60 -3.57
N GLN A 145 19.94 -15.49 -4.11
CA GLN A 145 21.10 -15.49 -5.03
C GLN A 145 22.36 -15.99 -4.34
N LEU A 146 22.61 -15.59 -3.09
CA LEU A 146 23.73 -16.09 -2.30
C LEU A 146 23.59 -17.60 -2.02
N SER A 147 22.39 -18.10 -1.72
CA SER A 147 22.18 -19.52 -1.45
C SER A 147 22.45 -20.37 -2.70
N LEU A 148 21.97 -19.92 -3.87
CA LEU A 148 22.27 -20.54 -5.16
C LEU A 148 23.77 -20.57 -5.45
N ARG A 149 24.46 -19.44 -5.23
CA ARG A 149 25.90 -19.32 -5.48
C ARG A 149 26.74 -20.22 -4.57
N ILE A 150 26.31 -20.41 -3.33
CA ILE A 150 27.00 -21.28 -2.34
C ILE A 150 26.52 -22.75 -2.47
N GLY A 151 25.49 -23.02 -3.28
CA GLY A 151 24.91 -24.35 -3.46
C GLY A 151 24.23 -24.88 -2.20
N ILE A 152 23.67 -24.00 -1.37
CA ILE A 152 22.87 -24.37 -0.19
C ILE A 152 21.40 -24.27 -0.59
N GLU A 153 20.68 -25.38 -0.54
CA GLU A 153 19.23 -25.37 -0.73
C GLU A 153 18.57 -24.58 0.41
N ASP A 154 17.84 -23.54 0.06
CA ASP A 154 17.08 -22.75 1.02
C ASP A 154 15.62 -23.20 1.04
N ASP A 155 15.32 -24.15 1.92
CA ASP A 155 13.95 -24.60 2.18
C ASP A 155 13.06 -23.55 2.88
N ASN A 156 13.65 -22.47 3.42
CA ASN A 156 12.90 -21.36 3.99
C ASN A 156 12.51 -20.38 2.90
N ALA A 157 11.77 -20.86 1.90
CA ALA A 157 10.90 -20.01 1.13
C ALA A 157 9.90 -19.39 2.11
N THR A 158 10.19 -18.20 2.63
CA THR A 158 9.17 -17.31 3.19
C THR A 158 8.15 -17.11 2.08
N ARG A 159 7.15 -18.00 2.02
CA ARG A 159 5.97 -17.85 1.16
C ARG A 159 5.43 -16.47 1.47
N ARG A 160 5.52 -15.57 0.49
CA ARG A 160 4.94 -14.25 0.56
C ARG A 160 3.47 -14.45 0.87
N ASP A 161 3.05 -14.03 2.05
CA ASP A 161 1.68 -13.61 2.18
C ASP A 161 1.64 -12.26 1.47
N ASP A 162 1.12 -12.23 0.25
CA ASP A 162 1.39 -11.19 -0.76
C ASP A 162 1.00 -9.75 -0.35
N ASN A 163 0.32 -9.60 0.79
CA ASN A 163 -0.24 -8.33 1.22
C ASN A 163 0.43 -7.70 2.44
N ASP A 164 1.25 -8.41 3.22
CA ASP A 164 1.76 -7.93 4.52
C ASP A 164 3.30 -7.86 4.58
N LEU A 165 3.82 -6.82 5.24
CA LEU A 165 5.25 -6.70 5.52
C LEU A 165 5.72 -7.77 6.51
N LEU A 166 6.95 -8.25 6.31
CA LEU A 166 7.60 -9.15 7.25
C LEU A 166 7.83 -8.46 8.61
N PRO A 167 7.58 -9.16 9.73
CA PRO A 167 7.94 -8.67 11.05
C PRO A 167 9.43 -8.39 11.18
N ALA A 168 9.80 -7.41 12.00
CA ALA A 168 11.19 -7.01 12.21
C ALA A 168 12.11 -8.16 12.65
N GLU A 169 11.59 -9.15 13.37
CA GLU A 169 12.33 -10.36 13.74
C GLU A 169 12.73 -11.22 12.53
N LYS A 170 11.82 -11.39 11.57
CA LYS A 170 12.11 -12.13 10.34
C LYS A 170 13.09 -11.37 9.45
N ILE A 171 12.98 -10.04 9.38
CA ILE A 171 13.96 -9.20 8.67
C ILE A 171 15.35 -9.36 9.28
N ARG A 172 15.48 -9.25 10.61
CA ARG A 172 16.76 -9.47 11.31
C ARG A 172 17.32 -10.87 11.06
N ALA A 173 16.47 -11.90 11.03
CA ALA A 173 16.89 -13.25 10.70
C ALA A 173 17.41 -13.37 9.25
N LEU A 174 16.73 -12.72 8.29
CA LEU A 174 17.17 -12.65 6.89
C LEU A 174 18.49 -11.90 6.74
N GLU A 175 18.67 -10.76 7.41
CA GLU A 175 19.93 -10.00 7.41
C GLU A 175 21.07 -10.82 8.01
N ALA A 176 20.86 -11.45 9.17
CA ALA A 176 21.85 -12.32 9.79
C ALA A 176 22.22 -13.49 8.88
N ARG A 177 21.24 -14.04 8.14
CA ARG A 177 21.46 -15.09 7.16
C ARG A 177 22.26 -14.59 5.96
N ARG A 178 21.93 -13.42 5.41
CA ARG A 178 22.67 -12.77 4.32
C ARG A 178 24.15 -12.62 4.70
N LEU A 179 24.42 -12.07 5.89
CA LEU A 179 25.79 -11.89 6.39
C LEU A 179 26.55 -13.22 6.53
N ARG A 180 25.88 -14.27 7.01
CA ARG A 180 26.49 -15.61 7.10
C ARG A 180 26.84 -16.17 5.71
N PHE A 181 25.93 -16.03 4.75
CA PHE A 181 26.17 -16.48 3.39
C PHE A 181 27.28 -15.68 2.71
N GLU A 182 27.30 -14.36 2.87
CA GLU A 182 28.40 -13.51 2.40
C GLU A 182 29.76 -13.93 2.99
N ASP A 183 29.83 -14.21 4.29
CA ASP A 183 31.07 -14.68 4.95
C ASP A 183 31.53 -16.04 4.40
N ILE A 184 30.62 -17.00 4.23
CA ILE A 184 30.92 -18.31 3.64
C ILE A 184 31.43 -18.14 2.20
N LEU A 185 30.72 -17.36 1.39
CA LEU A 185 31.09 -17.09 0.01
C LEU A 185 32.46 -16.42 -0.08
N GLN A 186 32.72 -15.40 0.75
CA GLN A 186 33.99 -14.69 0.76
C GLN A 186 35.15 -15.61 1.16
N LYS A 187 34.95 -16.49 2.13
CA LYS A 187 35.94 -17.52 2.51
C LYS A 187 36.22 -18.47 1.33
N ARG A 188 35.18 -18.97 0.67
CA ARG A 188 35.29 -19.86 -0.50
C ARG A 188 36.00 -19.19 -1.68
N VAL A 189 35.65 -17.95 -2.02
CA VAL A 189 36.33 -17.17 -3.07
C VAL A 189 37.82 -17.01 -2.77
N ARG A 190 38.17 -16.56 -1.55
CA ARG A 190 39.58 -16.37 -1.15
C ARG A 190 40.37 -17.67 -1.21
N GLN A 191 39.76 -18.78 -0.81
CA GLN A 191 40.38 -20.11 -0.83
C GLN A 191 40.57 -20.62 -2.26
N ALA A 192 39.55 -20.52 -3.10
CA ALA A 192 39.61 -20.90 -4.50
C ALA A 192 40.66 -20.08 -5.27
N GLU A 193 40.70 -18.76 -5.08
CA GLU A 193 41.75 -17.91 -5.68
C GLU A 193 43.15 -18.32 -5.24
N LYS A 194 43.33 -18.64 -3.94
CA LYS A 194 44.63 -19.07 -3.41
C LYS A 194 45.08 -20.38 -4.07
N TRP A 195 44.17 -21.33 -4.22
CA TRP A 195 44.44 -22.60 -4.90
C TRP A 195 44.73 -22.39 -6.39
N GLN A 196 43.89 -21.62 -7.10
CA GLN A 196 44.12 -21.26 -8.51
C GLN A 196 45.48 -20.59 -8.73
N LYS A 197 45.82 -19.56 -7.95
CA LYS A 197 47.12 -18.86 -8.04
C LYS A 197 48.29 -19.80 -7.79
N SER A 198 48.14 -20.77 -6.89
CA SER A 198 49.18 -21.74 -6.58
C SER A 198 49.33 -22.75 -7.72
N MET A 199 48.24 -23.37 -8.18
CA MET A 199 48.24 -24.29 -9.32
C MET A 199 48.79 -23.63 -10.60
N GLN A 200 48.43 -22.36 -10.88
CA GLN A 200 48.99 -21.60 -12.00
C GLN A 200 50.51 -21.38 -11.87
N LYS A 201 51.04 -21.18 -10.65
CA LYS A 201 52.49 -21.11 -10.43
C LYS A 201 53.16 -22.45 -10.68
N PHE A 202 52.60 -23.54 -10.18
CA PHE A 202 53.10 -24.90 -10.42
C PHE A 202 53.09 -25.25 -11.91
N ALA A 203 52.02 -24.94 -12.64
CA ALA A 203 51.91 -25.14 -14.08
C ALA A 203 53.03 -24.41 -14.87
N LYS A 204 53.37 -23.20 -14.46
CA LYS A 204 54.47 -22.41 -15.05
C LYS A 204 55.85 -23.01 -14.76
N VAL A 205 56.06 -23.53 -13.54
CA VAL A 205 57.36 -24.12 -13.14
C VAL A 205 57.61 -25.47 -13.81
N LEU A 206 56.57 -26.30 -13.95
CA LEU A 206 56.65 -27.62 -14.61
C LEU A 206 56.62 -27.54 -16.15
N GLY A 207 56.58 -26.35 -16.73
CA GLY A 207 56.69 -26.14 -18.18
C GLY A 207 55.52 -26.72 -18.98
N ASN A 208 54.27 -26.50 -18.54
CA ASN A 208 53.06 -27.02 -19.21
C ASN A 208 52.97 -28.56 -19.32
N ASN A 209 53.79 -29.34 -18.61
CA ASN A 209 53.69 -30.80 -18.56
C ASN A 209 52.60 -31.33 -17.60
N ILE A 210 51.81 -30.44 -16.99
CA ILE A 210 50.56 -30.87 -16.35
C ILE A 210 49.66 -31.36 -17.47
N ASP A 211 49.21 -32.62 -17.38
CA ASP A 211 48.40 -33.31 -18.41
C ASP A 211 47.48 -32.33 -19.13
N SER A 212 47.91 -31.90 -20.32
CA SER A 212 47.23 -30.87 -21.13
C SER A 212 45.86 -31.32 -21.66
N HIS A 213 45.39 -32.48 -21.19
CA HIS A 213 44.21 -33.20 -21.60
C HIS A 213 43.12 -33.24 -20.50
N ASP A 214 43.41 -32.78 -19.27
CA ASP A 214 42.34 -32.60 -18.27
C ASP A 214 41.61 -31.27 -18.51
N GLU A 215 40.51 -31.37 -19.27
CA GLU A 215 39.63 -30.25 -19.59
C GLU A 215 39.05 -29.57 -18.33
N ASN A 216 38.79 -30.33 -17.25
CA ASN A 216 38.21 -29.79 -16.02
C ASN A 216 39.23 -28.94 -15.26
N LEU A 217 40.50 -29.35 -15.23
CA LEU A 217 41.57 -28.56 -14.63
C LEU A 217 41.77 -27.23 -15.38
N GLN A 218 41.72 -27.25 -16.72
CA GLN A 218 41.81 -26.04 -17.53
C GLN A 218 40.62 -25.09 -17.29
N VAL A 219 39.42 -25.63 -17.13
CA VAL A 219 38.25 -24.83 -16.75
C VAL A 219 38.47 -24.20 -15.38
N ILE A 220 38.89 -24.97 -14.37
CA ILE A 220 39.15 -24.44 -13.02
C ILE A 220 40.23 -23.36 -13.01
N LEU A 221 41.29 -23.47 -13.82
CA LEU A 221 42.37 -22.48 -13.86
C LEU A 221 41.97 -21.16 -14.54
N ASN A 222 40.98 -21.21 -15.44
CA ASN A 222 40.55 -20.06 -16.25
C ASN A 222 39.23 -19.43 -15.78
N VAL A 223 38.46 -20.11 -14.93
CA VAL A 223 37.22 -19.58 -14.35
C VAL A 223 37.54 -18.47 -13.36
N ASP A 224 36.88 -17.32 -13.55
CA ASP A 224 36.91 -16.21 -12.63
C ASP A 224 35.90 -16.44 -11.48
N VAL A 225 36.41 -16.97 -10.37
CA VAL A 225 35.62 -17.30 -9.17
C VAL A 225 34.98 -16.10 -8.49
N THR A 226 35.35 -14.87 -8.88
CA THR A 226 34.77 -13.65 -8.33
C THR A 226 33.41 -13.31 -8.96
N LYS A 227 33.13 -13.80 -10.17
CA LYS A 227 31.88 -13.55 -10.89
C LYS A 227 30.67 -14.17 -10.19
N GLU A 228 29.54 -13.46 -10.25
CA GLU A 228 28.28 -13.86 -9.61
C GLU A 228 27.69 -15.14 -10.21
N GLU A 229 27.95 -15.41 -11.49
CA GLU A 229 27.47 -16.60 -12.22
C GLU A 229 28.16 -17.90 -11.79
N VAL A 230 29.29 -17.81 -11.07
CA VAL A 230 30.08 -18.99 -10.67
C VAL A 230 29.56 -19.54 -9.35
N CYS A 231 28.99 -20.74 -9.41
CA CYS A 231 28.57 -21.50 -8.23
C CYS A 231 29.81 -22.07 -7.53
N LEU A 232 30.04 -21.61 -6.30
CA LEU A 232 31.07 -22.11 -5.39
C LEU A 232 30.43 -23.04 -4.37
N SER A 233 29.77 -24.09 -4.87
CA SER A 233 29.19 -25.14 -4.03
C SER A 233 30.28 -25.93 -3.30
N GLU A 234 29.89 -26.68 -2.27
CA GLU A 234 30.82 -27.55 -1.56
C GLU A 234 31.45 -28.58 -2.49
N ASN A 235 30.66 -29.15 -3.41
CA ASN A 235 31.16 -30.05 -4.45
C ASN A 235 32.22 -29.39 -5.34
N MET A 236 31.97 -28.15 -5.79
CA MET A 236 32.95 -27.41 -6.60
C MET A 236 34.23 -27.12 -5.82
N MET A 237 34.11 -26.70 -4.55
CA MET A 237 35.26 -26.44 -3.69
C MET A 237 36.10 -27.71 -3.46
N ASN A 238 35.45 -28.85 -3.23
CA ASN A 238 36.10 -30.15 -3.08
C ASN A 238 36.82 -30.58 -4.38
N SER A 239 36.25 -30.30 -5.55
CA SER A 239 36.93 -30.54 -6.82
C SER A 239 38.20 -29.70 -6.97
N ILE A 240 38.15 -28.39 -6.67
CA ILE A 240 39.34 -27.52 -6.73
C ILE A 240 40.42 -27.98 -5.74
N GLU A 241 40.04 -28.40 -4.53
CA GLU A 241 40.96 -28.93 -3.54
C GLU A 241 41.61 -30.25 -3.97
N GLY A 242 40.82 -31.14 -4.57
CA GLY A 242 41.30 -32.41 -5.12
C GLY A 242 42.40 -32.18 -6.17
N TYR A 243 42.16 -31.27 -7.11
CA TYR A 243 43.15 -30.88 -8.10
C TYR A 243 44.38 -30.19 -7.49
N TYR A 244 44.17 -29.28 -6.54
CA TYR A 244 45.27 -28.66 -5.81
C TYR A 244 46.16 -29.70 -5.14
N SER A 245 45.57 -30.70 -4.46
CA SER A 245 46.32 -31.77 -3.78
C SER A 245 47.04 -32.74 -4.72
N GLN A 246 46.62 -32.83 -5.98
CA GLN A 246 47.29 -33.65 -6.99
C GLN A 246 48.47 -32.92 -7.66
N VAL A 247 48.41 -31.59 -7.75
CA VAL A 247 49.39 -30.76 -8.46
C VAL A 247 50.48 -30.19 -7.53
N THR A 248 50.21 -30.13 -6.22
CA THR A 248 51.13 -29.60 -5.19
C THR A 248 51.78 -30.72 -4.40
#